data_AF-A0A2V6XMA9-F1
#
_entry.id   AF-A0A2V6XMA9-F1
#
_cell.length_a   1.000
_cell.length_b   1.000
_cell.length_c   1.000
_cell.angle_alpha   90.00
_cell.angle_beta   90.00
_cell.angle_gamma   90.00
#
_symmetry.space_group_name_H-M   'P 1'
#
loop_
_entity.id
_entity.type
_entity.pdbx_description
1 polymer ?
#
loop_
_entity_poly.entity_id
_entity_poly.type
_entity_poly.pdbx_seq_one_letter_code
_entity_poly.pdbx_strand_id
1 'polypeptide(L)' 'MSAHHTPQEIRSNLDHPIVDGDGHWVEFDPVFAERLRKVGGDKAADGFLAAMQTTCDALRARS' A
#
# COMPACT_ATOMS: atom_id res chain seq x y z
N MET A 1 2.36 29.33 -11.09
CA MET A 1 1.48 28.19 -10.73
C MET A 1 1.93 27.01 -11.57
N SER A 2 2.35 25.90 -10.97
CA SER A 2 2.65 24.70 -11.76
C SER A 2 1.35 24.16 -12.34
N ALA A 3 1.31 23.97 -13.66
CA ALA A 3 0.20 23.28 -14.30
C ALA A 3 0.17 21.83 -13.80
N HIS A 4 -0.97 21.36 -13.31
CA HIS A 4 -1.15 19.95 -12.99
C HIS A 4 -1.34 19.19 -14.29
N HIS A 5 -0.40 18.29 -14.60
CA HIS A 5 -0.55 17.40 -15.73
C HIS A 5 -1.70 16.42 -15.50
N THR A 6 -2.45 16.13 -16.56
CA THR A 6 -3.43 15.06 -16.53
C THR A 6 -2.71 13.70 -16.46
N PRO A 7 -3.34 12.64 -15.92
CA PRO A 7 -2.77 11.29 -15.93
C PRO A 7 -2.37 10.81 -17.34
N GLN A 8 -3.10 11.23 -18.37
CA GLN A 8 -2.83 10.92 -19.77
C GLN A 8 -1.55 11.58 -20.28
N GLU A 9 -1.34 12.86 -19.96
CA GLU A 9 -0.11 13.60 -20.31
C GLU A 9 1.13 13.02 -19.62
N ILE A 10 0.98 12.57 -18.38
CA ILE A 10 2.07 11.90 -17.66
C ILE A 10 2.39 10.58 -18.37
N ARG A 11 1.38 9.78 -18.72
CA ARG A 11 1.56 8.48 -19.36
C ARG A 11 2.15 8.58 -20.77
N SER A 12 1.86 9.63 -21.53
CA SER A 12 2.42 9.83 -22.88
C SER A 12 3.91 10.17 -22.90
N ASN A 13 4.46 10.65 -21.77
CA ASN A 13 5.86 11.06 -21.65
C ASN A 13 6.77 9.95 -21.08
N LEU A 14 6.25 8.73 -20.91
CA LEU A 14 7.01 7.59 -20.37
C LEU A 14 7.46 6.66 -21.49
N ASP A 15 8.77 6.52 -21.64
CA ASP A 15 9.41 5.68 -22.67
C ASP A 15 9.71 4.25 -22.19
N HIS A 16 9.28 3.94 -20.96
CA HIS A 16 9.51 2.66 -20.29
C HIS A 16 8.19 2.07 -19.77
N PRO A 17 8.10 0.75 -19.58
CA PRO A 17 6.92 0.15 -18.96
C PRO A 17 6.69 0.70 -17.55
N ILE A 18 5.41 0.82 -17.18
CA ILE A 18 4.98 1.10 -15.81
C ILE A 18 4.68 -0.24 -15.16
N VAL A 19 5.41 -0.56 -14.09
CA VAL A 19 5.14 -1.71 -13.24
C VAL A 19 4.39 -1.21 -12.02
N ASP A 20 3.22 -1.79 -11.77
CA ASP A 20 2.55 -1.60 -10.49
C ASP A 20 3.30 -2.43 -9.43
N GLY A 21 4.01 -1.74 -8.54
CA GLY A 21 4.80 -2.34 -7.47
C GLY A 21 4.04 -2.53 -6.16
N ASP A 22 2.83 -1.95 -6.04
CA ASP A 22 2.05 -2.02 -4.81
C ASP A 22 0.92 -3.04 -4.86
N GLY A 23 0.68 -3.65 -6.04
CA GLY A 23 -0.48 -4.46 -6.39
C GLY A 23 -0.85 -5.62 -5.45
N HIS A 24 -0.07 -5.92 -4.41
CA HIS A 24 -0.46 -6.90 -3.38
C HIS A 24 0.14 -6.75 -1.98
N TRP A 25 0.48 -5.55 -1.51
CA TRP A 25 0.99 -5.44 -0.13
C TRP A 25 -0.01 -5.92 0.93
N VAL A 26 -1.31 -5.67 0.72
CA VAL A 26 -2.38 -5.98 1.69
C VAL A 26 -2.52 -7.48 1.99
N GLU A 27 -2.20 -8.35 1.03
CA GLU A 27 -2.33 -9.81 1.23
C GLU A 27 -1.24 -10.40 2.14
N PHE A 28 -0.16 -9.65 2.38
CA PHE A 28 0.92 -10.08 3.26
C PHE A 28 0.74 -9.66 4.71
N ASP A 29 -0.24 -8.82 5.04
CA ASP A 29 -0.37 -8.26 6.39
C ASP A 29 -0.47 -9.34 7.49
N PRO A 30 -1.27 -10.42 7.34
CA PRO A 30 -1.32 -11.48 8.34
C PRO A 30 0.02 -12.22 8.48
N VAL A 31 0.68 -12.52 7.36
CA VAL A 31 1.96 -13.23 7.34
C VAL A 31 3.08 -12.38 7.94
N PHE A 32 3.09 -11.08 7.64
CA PHE A 32 4.07 -10.16 8.17
C PHE A 32 3.85 -9.88 9.66
N ALA A 33 2.59 -9.78 10.11
CA ALA A 33 2.25 -9.67 11.52
C ALA A 33 2.76 -10.88 12.32
N GLU A 34 2.69 -12.11 11.79
CA GLU A 34 3.30 -13.28 12.44
C GLU A 34 4.82 -13.15 12.56
N ARG A 35 5.50 -12.62 11.54
CA ARG A 35 6.95 -12.36 11.60
C ARG A 35 7.29 -11.29 12.63
N LEU A 36 6.52 -10.21 12.67
CA LEU A 36 6.66 -9.17 13.68
C LEU A 36 6.43 -9.72 15.09
N ARG A 37 5.44 -10.59 15.27
CA ARG A 37 5.20 -11.27 16.56
C ARG A 37 6.41 -12.09 16.99
N LYS A 38 7.03 -12.82 16.06
CA LYS A 38 8.22 -13.63 16.33
C LYS A 38 9.44 -12.80 16.76
N VAL A 39 9.66 -11.62 16.18
CA VAL A 39 10.89 -10.83 16.42
C VAL A 39 10.71 -9.67 17.40
N GLY A 40 9.49 -9.12 17.49
CA GLY A 40 9.15 -7.91 18.26
C GLY A 40 8.00 -8.09 19.25
N GLY A 41 7.43 -9.30 19.34
CA GLY A 41 6.35 -9.62 20.27
C GLY A 41 4.98 -9.08 19.86
N ASP A 42 3.99 -9.32 20.72
CA ASP A 42 2.58 -9.08 20.40
C ASP A 42 2.27 -7.62 20.07
N LYS A 43 2.85 -6.68 20.83
CA LYS A 43 2.64 -5.24 20.59
C LYS A 43 3.08 -4.78 19.20
N ALA A 44 4.16 -5.38 18.65
CA ALA A 44 4.64 -5.04 17.32
C ALA A 44 3.67 -5.54 16.23
N ALA A 45 3.15 -6.76 16.40
CA ALA A 45 2.20 -7.34 15.47
C ALA A 45 0.85 -6.61 15.51
N ASP A 46 0.32 -6.35 16.70
CA ASP A 46 -1.00 -5.73 16.87
C ASP A 46 -0.99 -4.25 16.40
N GLY A 47 0.11 -3.53 16.66
CA GLY A 47 0.29 -2.16 16.16
C GLY A 47 0.40 -2.08 14.64
N PHE A 48 1.08 -3.05 14.01
CA PHE A 48 1.15 -3.15 12.56
C PHE A 48 -0.23 -3.41 11.94
N LEU A 49 -0.99 -4.37 12.46
CA LEU A 49 -2.34 -4.67 11.97
C LEU A 49 -3.29 -3.46 12.12
N ALA A 50 -3.20 -2.73 13.23
CA ALA A 50 -3.98 -1.51 13.43
C ALA A 50 -3.66 -0.42 12.38
N ALA A 51 -2.38 -0.29 11.99
CA ALA A 51 -1.98 0.66 10.96
C ALA A 51 -2.47 0.26 9.55
N MET A 52 -2.53 -1.03 9.24
CA MET A 52 -3.00 -1.52 7.93
C MET A 52 -4.52 -1.45 7.77
N GLN A 53 -5.28 -1.40 8.87
CA GLN A 53 -6.73 -1.22 8.83
C GLN A 53 -7.14 0.05 8.06
N THR A 54 -6.35 1.12 8.16
CA THR A 54 -6.63 2.39 7.47
C THR A 54 -6.63 2.23 5.95
N THR A 55 -5.73 1.39 5.41
CA THR A 55 -5.67 1.06 3.98
C THR A 55 -6.90 0.27 3.54
N CYS A 56 -7.27 -0.77 4.31
CA CYS A 56 -8.48 -1.56 4.03
C CYS A 56 -9.75 -0.69 4.00
N ASP A 57 -9.90 0.21 4.97
CA ASP A 57 -11.06 1.10 5.07
C ASP A 57 -11.13 2.06 3.88
N ALA A 58 -9.98 2.62 3.47
CA ALA A 58 -9.88 3.53 2.34
C ALA A 58 -10.23 2.85 1.00
N LEU A 59 -9.90 1.56 0.84
CA LEU A 59 -10.23 0.78 -0.35
C LEU A 59 -11.71 0.38 -0.39
N ARG A 60 -12.30 0.01 0.76
CA ARG A 60 -13.72 -0.34 0.87
C ARG A 60 -14.65 0.86 0.71
N ALA A 61 -14.22 2.06 1.11
CA ALA A 61 -15.03 3.27 0.99
C ALA A 61 -15.18 3.79 -0.47
N ARG A 62 -14.47 3.18 -1.44
CA ARG A 62 -14.47 3.58 -2.86
C ARG A 62 -15.18 2.59 -3.79
N SER A 63 -15.78 1.54 -3.23
CA SER A 63 -16.61 0.52 -3.92
C SER A 63 -18.07 0.67 -3.53
#